data_AF-A0A7C6JY71-F1
#
_entry.id   AF-A0A7C6JY71-F1
#
_cell.length_a   1.000
_cell.length_b   1.000
_cell.length_c   1.000
_cell.angle_alpha   90.00
_cell.angle_beta   90.00
_cell.angle_gamma   90.00
#
_symmetry.space_group_name_H-M   'P 1'
#
loop_
_entity.id
_entity.type
_entity.pdbx_description
1 polymer ?
#
loop_
_entity_poly.entity_id
_entity_poly.type
_entity_poly.pdbx_seq_one_letter_code
_entity_poly.pdbx_strand_id
1 'polypeptide(L)'
;MALQGKELREAIKNTLETMKTGTFAVNNPSKIDTNFEEQIRDRLMTGFENWNKGYDVWEEWCNTLYEPDAYYNVHGKRMTLTEYKASMKQIMAAVDIQMGDFENIIIRDDWCSIRYSITTRNLQTGEISNAQTMEFVHFKDNGGDIGARVIEGWAQ
;
A
#
# COMPACT_ATOMS: atom_id res chain seq x y z
N MET A 1 -14.17 -27.40 -1.44
CA MET A 1 -15.57 -27.19 -1.00
C MET A 1 -15.74 -25.68 -0.86
N ALA A 2 -16.56 -25.03 -1.67
CA ALA A 2 -16.68 -23.56 -1.67
C ALA A 2 -17.57 -23.11 -0.50
N LEU A 3 -17.11 -22.14 0.29
CA LEU A 3 -17.89 -21.53 1.38
C LEU A 3 -19.12 -20.82 0.80
N GLN A 4 -20.30 -21.01 1.40
CA GLN A 4 -21.54 -20.36 0.95
C GLN A 4 -21.91 -19.17 1.84
N GLY A 5 -22.35 -18.08 1.18
CA GLY A 5 -23.14 -16.97 1.74
C GLY A 5 -22.66 -16.38 3.07
N LYS A 6 -23.11 -16.95 4.18
CA LYS A 6 -22.84 -16.46 5.54
C LYS A 6 -21.43 -16.84 6.02
N GLU A 7 -20.97 -18.05 5.73
CA GLU A 7 -19.62 -18.50 6.12
C GLU A 7 -18.54 -17.76 5.34
N LEU A 8 -18.78 -17.47 4.06
CA LEU A 8 -17.88 -16.65 3.25
C LEU A 8 -17.79 -15.21 3.80
N ARG A 9 -18.92 -14.61 4.18
CA ARG A 9 -18.93 -13.25 4.78
C ARG A 9 -18.21 -13.20 6.13
N GLU A 10 -18.40 -14.22 6.98
CA GLU A 10 -17.73 -14.30 8.28
C GLU A 10 -16.22 -14.55 8.11
N ALA A 11 -15.84 -15.44 7.19
CA ALA A 11 -14.44 -15.69 6.85
C ALA A 11 -13.78 -14.40 6.35
N ILE A 12 -14.41 -13.67 5.44
CA ILE A 12 -13.87 -12.39 4.94
C ILE A 12 -13.81 -11.33 6.05
N LYS A 13 -14.83 -11.24 6.91
CA LYS A 13 -14.78 -10.32 8.06
C LYS A 13 -13.61 -10.64 8.98
N ASN A 14 -13.41 -11.92 9.31
CA ASN A 14 -12.29 -12.36 10.12
C ASN A 14 -10.95 -12.08 9.41
N THR A 15 -10.84 -12.33 8.10
CA THR A 15 -9.67 -11.97 7.29
C THR A 15 -9.35 -10.48 7.36
N LEU A 16 -10.36 -9.61 7.23
CA LEU A 16 -10.17 -8.15 7.35
C LEU A 16 -9.71 -7.75 8.75
N GLU A 17 -10.23 -8.38 9.81
CA GLU A 17 -9.75 -8.12 11.18
C GLU A 17 -8.34 -8.65 11.41
N THR A 18 -7.94 -9.76 10.79
CA THR A 18 -6.57 -10.28 10.90
C THR A 18 -5.58 -9.42 10.11
N MET A 19 -5.94 -8.95 8.92
CA MET A 19 -5.14 -8.03 8.10
C MET A 19 -4.87 -6.69 8.81
N LYS A 20 -5.77 -6.25 9.70
CA LYS A 20 -5.57 -5.07 10.55
C LYS A 20 -4.53 -5.29 11.66
N THR A 21 -4.20 -6.55 11.97
CA THR A 21 -3.28 -6.94 13.05
C THR A 21 -1.94 -7.48 12.57
N GLY A 22 -1.75 -7.67 11.26
CA GLY A 22 -0.82 -8.69 10.74
C GLY A 22 0.35 -8.17 9.92
N THR A 23 1.49 -8.80 10.16
CA THR A 23 2.67 -8.90 9.28
C THR A 23 2.30 -9.40 7.89
N PHE A 24 2.79 -8.75 6.83
CA PHE A 24 2.57 -9.16 5.43
C PHE A 24 3.57 -10.25 5.01
N ALA A 25 3.09 -11.29 4.34
CA ALA A 25 3.99 -12.24 3.70
C ALA A 25 4.67 -11.59 2.47
N VAL A 26 5.92 -11.94 2.23
CA VAL A 26 6.67 -11.53 1.02
C VAL A 26 7.12 -12.79 0.30
N ASN A 27 6.41 -13.14 -0.78
CA ASN A 27 6.57 -14.44 -1.43
C ASN A 27 7.80 -14.49 -2.35
N ASN A 28 8.04 -13.45 -3.13
CA ASN A 28 9.14 -13.38 -4.09
C ASN A 28 9.90 -12.04 -3.96
N PRO A 29 10.74 -11.87 -2.91
CA PRO A 29 11.59 -10.69 -2.79
C PRO A 29 12.80 -10.78 -3.74
N SER A 30 13.21 -9.65 -4.32
CA SER A 30 14.55 -9.53 -4.86
C SER A 30 15.59 -9.62 -3.74
N LYS A 31 16.84 -9.91 -4.12
CA LYS A 31 17.95 -9.78 -3.20
C LYS A 31 18.10 -8.30 -2.81
N ILE A 32 18.28 -8.06 -1.52
CA ILE A 32 18.63 -6.75 -0.96
C ILE A 32 20.14 -6.74 -0.77
N ASP A 33 20.82 -5.81 -1.44
CA ASP A 33 22.28 -5.69 -1.49
C ASP A 33 22.77 -4.49 -0.65
N THR A 34 21.91 -3.51 -0.33
CA THR A 34 22.31 -2.29 0.39
C THR A 34 21.38 -1.93 1.55
N ASN A 35 21.89 -1.12 2.49
CA ASN A 35 21.08 -0.55 3.58
C ASN A 35 19.96 0.35 3.06
N PHE A 36 20.15 1.01 1.91
CA PHE A 36 19.12 1.88 1.34
C PHE A 36 17.97 1.06 0.76
N GLU A 37 18.28 -0.03 0.06
CA GLU A 37 17.28 -0.97 -0.42
C GLU A 37 16.49 -1.63 0.73
N GLU A 38 17.15 -1.90 1.87
CA GLU A 38 16.47 -2.34 3.09
C GLU A 38 15.50 -1.28 3.63
N GLN A 39 15.92 -0.02 3.69
CA GLN A 39 15.03 1.07 4.10
C GLN A 39 13.82 1.21 3.17
N ILE A 40 14.00 1.07 1.85
CA ILE A 40 12.90 1.08 0.88
C ILE A 40 11.89 -0.03 1.22
N ARG A 41 12.36 -1.26 1.47
CA ARG A 41 11.50 -2.38 1.87
C ARG A 41 10.71 -2.04 3.13
N ASP A 42 11.37 -1.53 4.15
CA ASP A 42 10.75 -1.23 5.44
C ASP A 42 9.70 -0.11 5.30
N ARG A 43 9.95 0.91 4.46
CA ARG A 43 8.97 1.97 4.13
C ARG A 43 7.68 1.40 3.53
N LEU A 44 7.79 0.42 2.64
CA LEU A 44 6.64 -0.22 1.99
C LEU A 44 5.83 -1.04 3.00
N MET A 45 6.50 -1.85 3.82
CA MET A 45 5.84 -2.67 4.84
C MET A 45 5.09 -1.79 5.85
N THR A 46 5.76 -0.76 6.40
CA THR A 46 5.12 0.19 7.31
C THR A 46 3.99 0.98 6.63
N GLY A 47 4.12 1.30 5.34
CA GLY A 47 3.08 1.94 4.55
C GLY A 47 1.79 1.12 4.51
N PHE A 48 1.90 -0.19 4.29
CA PHE A 48 0.74 -1.09 4.25
C PHE A 48 0.10 -1.24 5.65
N GLU A 49 0.91 -1.33 6.71
CA GLU A 49 0.37 -1.35 8.07
C GLU A 49 -0.42 -0.08 8.40
N ASN A 50 0.13 1.08 8.03
CA ASN A 50 -0.52 2.36 8.30
C ASN A 50 -1.75 2.58 7.44
N TRP A 51 -1.76 2.10 6.20
CA TRP A 51 -2.95 2.05 5.35
C TRP A 51 -4.08 1.27 6.02
N ASN A 52 -3.80 0.04 6.49
CA ASN A 52 -4.81 -0.84 7.09
C ASN A 52 -5.38 -0.28 8.42
N LYS A 53 -4.68 0.66 9.06
CA LYS A 53 -5.14 1.38 10.26
C LYS A 53 -6.09 2.56 9.95
N GLY A 54 -6.29 2.89 8.67
CA GLY A 54 -7.24 3.90 8.21
C GLY A 54 -6.59 5.20 7.72
N TYR A 55 -7.41 6.04 7.07
CA TYR A 55 -6.95 7.23 6.34
C TYR A 55 -6.09 8.17 7.19
N ASP A 56 -6.52 8.51 8.42
CA ASP A 56 -5.80 9.49 9.23
C ASP A 56 -4.39 9.02 9.61
N VAL A 57 -4.23 7.71 9.87
CA VAL A 57 -2.92 7.10 10.18
C VAL A 57 -2.03 7.06 8.94
N TRP A 58 -2.61 6.72 7.79
CA TRP A 58 -1.90 6.74 6.51
C TRP A 58 -1.49 8.15 6.08
N GLU A 59 -2.37 9.14 6.24
CA GLU A 59 -2.12 10.53 5.88
C GLU A 59 -0.96 11.12 6.68
N GLU A 60 -0.89 10.81 7.98
CA GLU A 60 0.24 11.18 8.83
C GLU A 60 1.52 10.48 8.39
N TRP A 61 1.45 9.17 8.11
CA TRP A 61 2.60 8.43 7.61
C TRP A 61 3.16 9.01 6.31
N CYS A 62 2.31 9.55 5.43
CA CYS A 62 2.76 10.18 4.19
C CYS A 62 3.73 11.34 4.42
N ASN A 63 3.69 12.03 5.57
CA ASN A 63 4.65 13.10 5.91
C ASN A 63 6.08 12.55 6.10
N THR A 64 6.19 11.28 6.47
CA THR A 64 7.45 10.54 6.56
C THR A 64 7.83 9.90 5.23
N LEU A 65 6.85 9.29 4.54
CA LEU A 65 7.10 8.48 3.35
C LEU A 65 7.44 9.29 2.09
N TYR A 66 6.76 10.40 1.82
CA TYR A 66 6.88 11.13 0.55
C TYR A 66 7.67 12.42 0.71
N GLU A 67 8.47 12.79 -0.30
CA GLU A 67 8.95 14.16 -0.40
C GLU A 67 7.77 15.15 -0.54
N PRO A 68 7.88 16.38 0.00
CA PRO A 68 6.80 17.37 -0.09
C PRO A 68 6.37 17.71 -1.53
N ASP A 69 7.29 17.61 -2.48
CA ASP A 69 7.11 17.87 -3.90
C ASP A 69 6.95 16.58 -4.74
N ALA A 70 6.72 15.44 -4.08
CA ALA A 70 6.51 14.17 -4.76
C ALA A 70 5.25 14.16 -5.64
N TYR A 71 5.32 13.34 -6.68
CA TYR A 71 4.19 13.08 -7.58
C TYR A 71 3.71 11.64 -7.47
N TYR A 72 2.42 11.43 -7.74
CA TYR A 72 1.85 10.10 -7.85
C TYR A 72 1.01 9.98 -9.12
N ASN A 73 1.28 8.95 -9.91
CA ASN A 73 0.70 8.73 -11.22
C ASN A 73 -0.33 7.60 -11.14
N VAL A 74 -1.60 7.96 -11.11
CA VAL A 74 -2.70 7.00 -10.95
C VAL A 74 -3.91 7.44 -11.77
N HIS A 75 -4.66 6.48 -12.31
CA HIS A 75 -5.84 6.72 -13.15
C HIS A 75 -5.58 7.66 -14.34
N GLY A 76 -4.39 7.56 -14.95
CA GLY A 76 -3.99 8.38 -16.09
C GLY A 76 -3.71 9.85 -15.76
N LYS A 77 -3.56 10.20 -14.47
CA LYS A 77 -3.24 11.55 -14.01
C LYS A 77 -1.95 11.54 -13.21
N ARG A 78 -1.12 12.57 -13.42
CA ARG A 78 0.02 12.90 -12.57
C ARG A 78 -0.45 13.89 -11.51
N MET A 79 -0.51 13.45 -10.27
CA MET A 79 -1.03 14.22 -9.14
C MET A 79 0.12 14.65 -8.23
N THR A 80 0.03 15.86 -7.69
CA THR A 80 0.83 16.27 -6.53
C THR A 80 0.45 15.42 -5.30
N LEU A 81 1.31 15.36 -4.30
CA LEU A 81 1.01 14.66 -3.04
C LEU A 81 -0.32 15.13 -2.41
N THR A 82 -0.62 16.42 -2.44
CA THR A 82 -1.89 16.98 -1.93
C THR A 82 -3.10 16.48 -2.70
N GLU A 83 -3.03 16.48 -4.04
CA GLU A 83 -4.11 15.98 -4.89
C GLU A 83 -4.32 14.47 -4.70
N TYR A 84 -3.23 13.73 -4.58
CA TYR A 84 -3.27 12.29 -4.33
C TYR A 84 -3.94 11.96 -2.99
N LYS A 85 -3.51 12.60 -1.89
CA LYS A 85 -4.14 12.45 -0.56
C LYS A 85 -5.64 12.77 -0.60
N ALA A 86 -6.01 13.88 -1.25
CA ALA A 86 -7.41 14.27 -1.40
C ALA A 86 -8.23 13.23 -2.20
N SER A 87 -7.65 12.67 -3.28
CA SER A 87 -8.27 11.61 -4.07
C SER A 87 -8.47 10.34 -3.24
N MET A 88 -7.46 9.92 -2.47
CA MET A 88 -7.55 8.73 -1.61
C MET A 88 -8.60 8.92 -0.50
N LYS A 89 -8.70 10.12 0.08
CA LYS A 89 -9.74 10.45 1.06
C LYS A 89 -11.15 10.24 0.52
N GLN A 90 -11.39 10.66 -0.72
CA GLN A 90 -12.68 10.49 -1.38
C GLN A 90 -12.99 9.01 -1.66
N ILE A 91 -11.98 8.24 -2.09
CA ILE A 91 -12.13 6.80 -2.32
C ILE A 91 -12.42 6.07 -1.01
N MET A 92 -11.63 6.31 0.03
CA MET A 92 -11.78 5.67 1.35
C MET A 92 -13.08 6.05 2.08
N ALA A 93 -13.76 7.13 1.67
CA ALA A 93 -15.10 7.45 2.17
C ALA A 93 -16.20 6.52 1.59
N ALA A 94 -15.95 5.90 0.44
CA ALA A 94 -16.91 5.02 -0.24
C ALA A 94 -16.56 3.53 -0.11
N VAL A 95 -15.28 3.20 0.04
CA VAL A 95 -14.78 1.83 0.13
C VAL A 95 -13.78 1.67 1.26
N ASP A 96 -13.77 0.48 1.87
CA ASP A 96 -12.72 0.03 2.78
C ASP A 96 -11.76 -0.88 2.01
N ILE A 97 -10.56 -0.39 1.74
CA ILE A 97 -9.50 -1.11 1.02
C ILE A 97 -8.49 -1.58 2.06
N GLN A 98 -8.25 -2.89 2.12
CA GLN A 98 -7.20 -3.48 2.94
C GLN A 98 -6.09 -4.00 2.04
N MET A 99 -4.86 -3.61 2.36
CA MET A 99 -3.64 -4.12 1.74
C MET A 99 -3.34 -5.50 2.29
N GLY A 100 -2.99 -6.43 1.40
CA GLY A 100 -2.65 -7.81 1.73
C GLY A 100 -1.17 -8.11 1.49
N ASP A 101 -0.90 -9.40 1.26
CA ASP A 101 0.47 -9.91 1.08
C ASP A 101 1.13 -9.37 -0.20
N PHE A 102 2.46 -9.37 -0.19
CA PHE A 102 3.28 -9.08 -1.36
C PHE A 102 3.62 -10.38 -2.11
N GLU A 103 3.08 -10.50 -3.32
CA GLU A 103 3.49 -11.54 -4.26
C GLU A 103 4.88 -11.27 -4.79
N ASN A 104 5.22 -10.00 -5.07
CA ASN A 104 6.53 -9.58 -5.52
C ASN A 104 6.95 -8.27 -4.84
N ILE A 105 8.20 -8.22 -4.40
CA ILE A 105 8.90 -6.97 -4.07
C ILE A 105 10.23 -7.01 -4.82
N ILE A 106 10.41 -6.11 -5.78
CA ILE A 106 11.64 -5.99 -6.54
C ILE A 106 12.21 -4.62 -6.22
N ILE A 107 13.33 -4.60 -5.51
CA ILE A 107 14.06 -3.38 -5.17
C ILE A 107 15.43 -3.46 -5.84
N ARG A 108 15.81 -2.36 -6.50
CA ARG A 108 17.13 -2.20 -7.09
C ARG A 108 17.54 -0.74 -7.06
N ASP A 109 18.67 -0.47 -6.43
CA ASP A 109 19.19 0.88 -6.26
C ASP A 109 18.14 1.77 -5.56
N ASP A 110 17.61 2.78 -6.26
CA ASP A 110 16.60 3.71 -5.76
C ASP A 110 15.17 3.43 -6.26
N TRP A 111 14.95 2.32 -6.95
CA TRP A 111 13.66 1.93 -7.51
C TRP A 111 13.07 0.71 -6.82
N CYS A 112 11.73 0.69 -6.78
CA CYS A 112 10.96 -0.47 -6.37
C CYS A 112 9.80 -0.75 -7.32
N SER A 113 9.54 -2.03 -7.58
CA SER A 113 8.25 -2.52 -8.09
C SER A 113 7.65 -3.50 -7.10
N ILE A 114 6.37 -3.33 -6.80
CA ILE A 114 5.61 -4.25 -5.96
C ILE A 114 4.38 -4.77 -6.70
N ARG A 115 4.01 -6.00 -6.36
CA ARG A 115 2.75 -6.62 -6.74
C ARG A 115 2.16 -7.25 -5.50
N TYR A 116 0.94 -6.87 -5.16
CA TYR A 116 0.31 -7.26 -3.91
C TYR A 116 -1.19 -7.43 -4.06
N SER A 117 -1.78 -8.13 -3.10
CA SER A 117 -3.23 -8.34 -3.02
C SER A 117 -3.93 -7.19 -2.31
N ILE A 118 -5.15 -6.87 -2.74
CA ILE A 118 -6.06 -5.96 -2.04
C ILE A 118 -7.42 -6.61 -1.85
N THR A 119 -8.05 -6.33 -0.71
CA THR A 119 -9.46 -6.64 -0.47
C THR A 119 -10.22 -5.33 -0.38
N THR A 120 -11.24 -5.14 -1.22
CA THR A 120 -12.07 -3.93 -1.22
C THR A 120 -13.49 -4.27 -0.81
N ARG A 121 -13.99 -3.59 0.21
CA ARG A 121 -15.40 -3.63 0.63
C ARG A 121 -16.09 -2.33 0.24
N ASN A 122 -17.18 -2.41 -0.53
CA ASN A 122 -18.06 -1.28 -0.75
C ASN A 122 -18.86 -0.98 0.53
N LEU A 123 -18.75 0.24 1.06
CA LEU A 123 -19.37 0.61 2.34
C LEU A 123 -20.90 0.78 2.24
N GLN A 124 -21.43 1.05 1.05
CA GLN A 124 -22.86 1.20 0.82
C GLN A 124 -23.56 -0.15 0.64
N THR A 125 -22.99 -1.04 -0.17
CA THR A 125 -23.62 -2.33 -0.53
C THR A 125 -23.13 -3.49 0.34
N GLY A 126 -21.98 -3.35 0.99
CA GLY A 126 -21.29 -4.43 1.70
C GLY A 126 -20.67 -5.49 0.78
N GLU A 127 -20.68 -5.26 -0.54
CA GLU A 127 -20.02 -6.14 -1.51
C GLU A 127 -18.51 -6.14 -1.31
N ILE A 128 -17.89 -7.31 -1.48
CA ILE A 128 -16.45 -7.48 -1.27
C ILE A 128 -15.85 -8.08 -2.52
N SER A 129 -14.72 -7.52 -2.93
CA SER A 129 -13.92 -7.98 -4.06
C SER A 129 -12.46 -8.12 -3.65
N ASN A 130 -11.77 -9.05 -4.30
CA ASN A 130 -10.34 -9.22 -4.17
C ASN A 130 -9.69 -8.90 -5.51
N ALA A 131 -8.57 -8.21 -5.48
CA ALA A 131 -7.80 -7.89 -6.66
C ALA A 131 -6.30 -8.00 -6.35
N GLN A 132 -5.51 -7.94 -7.42
CA GLN A 132 -4.08 -7.70 -7.32
C GLN A 132 -3.78 -6.42 -8.07
N THR A 133 -2.91 -5.60 -7.48
CA THR A 133 -2.45 -4.34 -8.06
C THR A 133 -0.92 -4.35 -8.11
N MET A 134 -0.38 -3.39 -8.84
CA MET A 134 1.04 -3.19 -9.02
C MET A 134 1.38 -1.73 -8.84
N GLU A 135 2.49 -1.49 -8.15
CA GLU A 135 3.10 -0.17 -8.07
C GLU A 135 4.55 -0.21 -8.58
N PHE A 136 4.98 0.93 -9.10
CA PHE A 136 6.37 1.25 -9.36
C PHE A 136 6.68 2.55 -8.64
N VAL A 137 7.81 2.64 -7.94
CA VAL A 137 8.09 3.74 -7.03
C VAL A 137 9.58 4.10 -7.09
N HIS A 138 9.85 5.40 -7.24
CA HIS A 138 11.18 5.98 -7.20
C HIS A 138 11.42 6.65 -5.84
N PHE A 139 12.53 6.32 -5.21
CA PHE A 139 12.94 6.83 -3.92
C PHE A 139 14.16 7.76 -4.04
N LYS A 140 14.34 8.58 -3.03
CA LYS A 140 15.52 9.38 -2.79
C LYS A 140 16.06 9.07 -1.40
N ASP A 141 17.38 8.89 -1.31
CA ASP A 141 18.07 8.79 -0.03
C ASP A 141 18.27 10.19 0.56
N ASN A 142 17.68 10.43 1.75
CA ASN A 142 17.88 11.66 2.50
C ASN A 142 18.92 11.52 3.61
N GLY A 143 19.51 10.32 3.77
CA GLY A 143 20.48 10.01 4.80
C GLY A 143 19.91 10.07 6.22
N GLY A 144 20.75 9.66 7.18
CA GLY A 144 20.43 9.69 8.61
C GLY A 144 19.11 8.99 8.94
N ASP A 145 18.36 9.57 9.88
CA ASP A 145 17.08 9.01 10.36
C ASP A 145 15.92 9.28 9.38
N ILE A 146 16.10 10.19 8.41
CA ILE A 146 15.09 10.48 7.39
C ILE A 146 15.05 9.36 6.36
N GLY A 147 16.22 8.90 5.91
CA GLY A 147 16.35 7.73 5.04
C GLY A 147 15.59 7.83 3.72
N ALA A 148 15.03 6.71 3.27
CA ALA A 148 14.27 6.63 2.02
C ALA A 148 12.96 7.41 2.06
N ARG A 149 12.76 8.29 1.05
CA ARG A 149 11.49 8.99 0.76
C ARG A 149 11.12 8.83 -0.71
N VAL A 150 9.82 8.72 -0.99
CA VAL A 150 9.28 8.63 -2.35
C VAL A 150 9.34 9.99 -3.03
N ILE A 151 9.84 10.02 -4.26
CA ILE A 151 9.81 11.21 -5.13
C ILE A 151 8.78 11.07 -6.26
N GLU A 152 8.55 9.86 -6.75
CA GLU A 152 7.49 9.61 -7.72
C GLU A 152 6.97 8.16 -7.63
N GLY A 153 5.67 7.97 -7.77
CA GLY A 153 5.05 6.65 -7.82
C GLY A 153 4.09 6.48 -9.00
N TRP A 154 3.83 5.22 -9.38
CA TRP A 154 2.89 4.81 -10.41
C TRP A 154 2.08 3.61 -9.92
N ALA A 155 0.76 3.66 -10.04
CA ALA A 155 -0.14 2.58 -9.64
C ALA A 155 -1.19 2.29 -10.72
N GLN A 156 -1.65 1.03 -10.78
CA GLN A 156 -2.75 0.58 -11.63
C GLN A 156 -3.89 -0.06 -10.84
#